data_AF-A0A847UV65-F1
#
_entry.id   AF-A0A847UV65-F1
#
_cell.length_a   1.000
_cell.length_b   1.000
_cell.length_c   1.000
_cell.angle_alpha   90.00
_cell.angle_beta   90.00
_cell.angle_gamma   90.00
#
_symmetry.space_group_name_H-M   'P 1'
#
loop_
_entity.id
_entity.type
_entity.pdbx_description
1 polymer ?
#
loop_
_entity_poly.entity_id
_entity_poly.type
_entity_poly.pdbx_seq_one_letter_code
_entity_poly.pdbx_strand_id
1 'polypeptide(L)'
;MKKSALLFVVFVLVTSGCATMQQQSKTTQGATYGAAGGAVAGAVVGQIIGKDTKGTLIGAAAGAAIGGLAGAGIGRMMDNQEAEMRQALAQSDEVAVRREGD
;
A
#
# COMPACT_ATOMS: atom_id res chain seq x y z
N MET A 1 -8.41 -14.93 -27.37
CA MET A 1 -8.16 -16.04 -26.42
C MET A 1 -7.18 -15.64 -25.31
N LYS A 2 -5.85 -15.58 -25.56
CA LYS A 2 -4.83 -15.29 -24.52
C LYS A 2 -4.96 -13.89 -23.89
N LYS A 3 -5.22 -12.86 -24.70
CA LYS A 3 -5.40 -11.47 -24.24
C LYS A 3 -6.69 -11.28 -23.43
N SER A 4 -7.77 -11.96 -23.83
CA SER A 4 -9.06 -11.96 -23.14
C SER A 4 -8.98 -12.64 -21.76
N ALA A 5 -8.25 -13.75 -21.66
CA ALA A 5 -7.98 -14.41 -20.39
C ALA A 5 -7.10 -13.56 -19.45
N LEU A 6 -6.09 -12.87 -20.00
CA LEU A 6 -5.20 -11.99 -19.23
C LEU A 6 -5.94 -10.76 -18.67
N LEU A 7 -6.85 -10.18 -19.46
CA LEU A 7 -7.74 -9.10 -19.02
C LEU A 7 -8.71 -9.57 -17.91
N PHE A 8 -9.23 -10.79 -18.02
CA PHE A 8 -10.12 -11.36 -17.01
C PHE A 8 -9.41 -11.61 -15.67
N VAL A 9 -8.16 -12.08 -15.70
CA VAL A 9 -7.32 -12.26 -14.50
C VAL A 9 -7.01 -10.93 -13.82
N VAL A 10 -6.67 -9.89 -14.58
CA VAL A 10 -6.45 -8.54 -14.03
C VAL A 10 -7.73 -7.98 -13.39
N PHE A 11 -8.89 -8.18 -14.03
CA PHE A 11 -10.18 -7.73 -13.51
C PHE A 11 -10.52 -8.39 -12.17
N VAL A 12 -10.33 -9.70 -12.04
CA VAL A 12 -10.55 -10.46 -10.80
C VAL A 12 -9.60 -10.02 -9.67
N LEU A 13 -8.35 -9.70 -9.98
CA LEU A 13 -7.37 -9.19 -9.01
C LEU A 13 -7.75 -7.81 -8.48
N VAL A 14 -8.23 -6.92 -9.36
CA VAL A 14 -8.68 -5.56 -8.98
C VAL A 14 -9.94 -5.62 -8.12
N THR A 15 -10.91 -6.48 -8.44
CA THR A 15 -12.15 -6.62 -7.64
C THR A 15 -11.88 -7.22 -6.26
N SER A 16 -10.88 -8.08 -6.12
CA SER A 16 -10.48 -8.67 -4.83
C SER A 16 -9.71 -7.69 -3.93
N GLY A 17 -9.04 -6.69 -4.53
CA GLY A 17 -8.30 -5.65 -3.81
C GLY A 17 -9.19 -4.68 -3.02
N CYS A 18 -10.43 -4.44 -3.48
CA CYS A 18 -11.37 -3.55 -2.78
C CYS A 18 -11.81 -4.07 -1.41
N ALA A 19 -11.88 -5.39 -1.20
CA ALA A 19 -12.33 -5.96 0.08
C ALA A 19 -11.22 -5.98 1.16
N THR A 20 -9.95 -6.04 0.76
CA THR A 20 -8.80 -6.22 1.68
C THR A 20 -8.34 -4.91 2.35
N MET A 21 -8.74 -3.75 1.81
CA MET A 21 -8.26 -2.44 2.30
C MET A 21 -8.87 -2.01 3.65
N GLN A 22 -9.94 -2.66 4.11
CA GLN A 22 -10.75 -2.15 5.23
C GLN A 22 -10.21 -2.51 6.61
N GLN A 23 -9.25 -3.44 6.72
CA GLN A 23 -8.69 -3.92 7.99
C GLN A 23 -7.17 -4.15 7.89
N GLN A 24 -6.43 -3.18 7.37
CA GLN A 24 -5.01 -3.33 7.13
C GLN A 24 -4.22 -2.19 7.76
N SER A 25 -3.09 -2.49 8.40
CA SER A 25 -2.20 -1.50 9.01
C SER A 25 -1.67 -0.52 7.97
N LYS A 26 -1.31 0.70 8.38
CA LYS A 26 -0.74 1.72 7.49
C LYS A 26 0.55 1.23 6.87
N THR A 27 1.32 0.39 7.56
CA THR A 27 2.50 -0.34 7.04
C THR A 27 2.13 -1.13 5.79
N THR A 28 1.17 -2.04 5.89
CA THR A 28 0.86 -2.93 4.77
C THR A 28 0.14 -2.17 3.67
N GLN A 29 -0.70 -1.20 4.02
CA GLN A 29 -1.31 -0.28 3.07
C GLN A 29 -0.22 0.48 2.28
N GLY A 30 0.71 1.12 2.97
CA GLY A 30 1.85 1.82 2.37
C GLY A 30 2.71 0.91 1.51
N ALA A 31 2.98 -0.32 1.96
CA ALA A 31 3.70 -1.33 1.19
C ALA A 31 2.97 -1.68 -0.11
N THR A 32 1.66 -1.91 -0.05
CA THR A 32 0.86 -2.25 -1.23
C THR A 32 0.77 -1.11 -2.23
N TYR A 33 0.50 0.12 -1.78
CA TYR A 33 0.43 1.28 -2.67
C TYR A 33 1.80 1.67 -3.22
N GLY A 34 2.84 1.61 -2.39
CA GLY A 34 4.21 1.84 -2.80
C GLY A 34 4.67 0.80 -3.82
N ALA A 35 4.37 -0.49 -3.61
CA ALA A 35 4.69 -1.55 -4.55
C ALA A 35 3.90 -1.40 -5.86
N ALA A 36 2.59 -1.12 -5.80
CA ALA A 36 1.78 -0.92 -6.98
C ALA A 36 2.23 0.31 -7.80
N GLY A 37 2.43 1.45 -7.14
CA GLY A 37 2.91 2.68 -7.77
C GLY A 37 4.32 2.52 -8.34
N GLY A 38 5.21 1.90 -7.57
CA GLY A 38 6.57 1.57 -8.00
C GLY A 38 6.60 0.59 -9.17
N ALA A 39 5.72 -0.40 -9.19
CA ALA A 39 5.60 -1.36 -10.30
C ALA A 39 5.18 -0.66 -11.60
N VAL A 40 4.19 0.22 -11.54
CA VAL A 40 3.71 0.96 -12.70
C VAL A 40 4.79 1.90 -13.21
N ALA A 41 5.41 2.68 -12.32
CA ALA A 41 6.50 3.60 -12.69
C ALA A 41 7.69 2.84 -13.27
N GLY A 42 8.10 1.75 -12.62
CA GLY A 42 9.19 0.89 -13.07
C GLY A 42 8.89 0.19 -14.40
N ALA A 43 7.65 -0.24 -14.65
CA ALA A 43 7.24 -0.81 -15.93
C ALA A 43 7.37 0.20 -17.07
N VAL A 44 6.92 1.44 -16.86
CA VAL A 44 7.00 2.52 -17.86
C VAL A 44 8.45 2.83 -18.19
N VAL A 45 9.29 3.03 -17.18
CA VAL A 45 10.72 3.32 -17.37
C VAL A 45 11.44 2.13 -18.03
N GLY A 46 11.16 0.91 -17.57
CA GLY A 46 11.73 -0.32 -18.12
C GLY A 46 11.35 -0.55 -19.58
N GLN A 47 10.13 -0.17 -19.98
CA GLN A 47 9.70 -0.24 -21.37
C GLN A 47 10.35 0.85 -22.23
N ILE A 48 10.52 2.08 -21.73
CA ILE A 48 11.22 3.14 -22.47
C ILE A 48 12.68 2.75 -22.75
N ILE A 49 13.37 2.17 -21.76
CA ILE A 49 14.79 1.82 -21.86
C ILE A 49 15.01 0.51 -22.62
N GLY A 50 14.31 -0.56 -22.24
CA GLY A 50 14.50 -1.89 -22.83
C GLY A 50 13.80 -2.07 -24.17
N LYS A 51 12.73 -1.30 -24.42
CA LYS A 51 11.84 -1.41 -25.59
C LYS A 51 11.26 -2.83 -25.79
N ASP A 52 11.25 -3.61 -24.72
CA ASP A 52 10.95 -5.02 -24.73
C ASP A 52 10.20 -5.46 -23.45
N THR A 53 9.56 -6.62 -23.54
CA THR A 53 8.75 -7.13 -22.43
C THR A 53 9.63 -7.46 -21.21
N LYS A 54 10.89 -7.90 -21.40
CA LYS A 54 11.77 -8.18 -20.26
C LYS A 54 12.17 -6.90 -19.54
N GLY A 55 12.55 -5.83 -20.26
CA GLY A 55 12.85 -4.54 -19.64
C GLY A 55 11.67 -4.00 -18.83
N THR A 56 10.45 -4.16 -19.35
CA THR A 56 9.21 -3.80 -18.64
C THR A 56 9.02 -4.61 -17.37
N LEU A 57 9.16 -5.94 -17.44
CA LEU A 57 9.00 -6.85 -16.30
C LEU A 57 10.06 -6.62 -15.22
N ILE A 58 11.32 -6.43 -15.62
CA ILE A 58 12.43 -6.15 -14.71
C ILE A 58 12.22 -4.80 -14.04
N GLY A 59 11.87 -3.77 -14.82
CA GLY A 59 11.57 -2.45 -14.29
C GLY A 59 10.38 -2.48 -13.32
N ALA A 60 9.31 -3.18 -13.68
CA ALA A 60 8.14 -3.34 -12.81
C ALA A 60 8.49 -4.06 -11.52
N ALA A 61 9.23 -5.18 -11.58
CA ALA A 61 9.61 -5.95 -10.40
C ALA A 61 10.54 -5.15 -9.48
N ALA A 62 11.54 -4.47 -10.03
CA ALA A 62 12.46 -3.63 -9.28
C ALA A 62 11.72 -2.44 -8.64
N GLY A 63 10.87 -1.76 -9.42
CA GLY A 63 10.05 -0.66 -8.94
C GLY A 63 9.06 -1.09 -7.85
N ALA A 64 8.44 -2.27 -7.99
CA ALA A 64 7.55 -2.84 -6.99
C ALA A 64 8.28 -3.15 -5.68
N ALA A 65 9.47 -3.76 -5.76
CA ALA A 65 10.27 -4.09 -4.59
C ALA A 65 10.70 -2.82 -3.85
N ILE A 66 11.27 -1.84 -4.56
CA ILE A 66 11.73 -0.58 -3.96
C ILE A 66 10.55 0.21 -3.39
N GLY A 67 9.49 0.40 -4.18
CA GLY A 67 8.31 1.13 -3.76
C GLY A 67 7.59 0.45 -2.60
N GLY A 68 7.54 -0.90 -2.58
CA GLY A 68 6.93 -1.66 -1.50
C GLY A 68 7.70 -1.56 -0.19
N LEU A 69 9.03 -1.68 -0.22
CA LEU A 69 9.86 -1.53 0.97
C LEU A 69 9.80 -0.09 1.52
N ALA A 70 9.90 0.91 0.64
CA ALA A 70 9.80 2.31 1.03
C ALA A 70 8.41 2.63 1.62
N GLY A 71 7.34 2.17 0.96
CA GLY A 71 5.97 2.34 1.43
C GLY A 71 5.70 1.65 2.76
N ALA A 72 6.26 0.44 2.97
CA ALA A 72 6.17 -0.25 4.25
C ALA A 72 6.87 0.53 5.38
N GLY A 73 8.06 1.08 5.10
CA GLY A 73 8.80 1.89 6.06
C GLY A 73 8.02 3.12 6.50
N ILE A 74 7.47 3.88 5.55
CA ILE A 74 6.64 5.05 5.83
C ILE A 74 5.38 4.66 6.61
N GLY A 75 4.69 3.60 6.17
CA GLY A 75 3.49 3.13 6.84
C GLY A 75 3.74 2.70 8.30
N ARG A 76 4.92 2.13 8.60
CA ARG A 76 5.30 1.78 9.97
C ARG A 76 5.48 2.99 10.87
N MET A 77 6.03 4.08 10.33
CA MET A 77 6.09 5.34 11.06
C MET A 77 4.69 5.92 11.31
N MET A 78 3.77 5.78 10.36
CA MET A 78 2.38 6.22 10.53
C MET A 78 1.63 5.38 11.57
N ASP A 79 1.81 4.06 11.58
CA ASP A 79 1.21 3.18 12.58
C ASP A 79 1.67 3.55 14.00
N ASN A 80 2.97 3.85 14.17
CA ASN A 80 3.50 4.29 15.47
C ASN A 80 2.91 5.63 15.93
N GLN A 81 2.77 6.59 15.02
CA GLN A 81 2.14 7.88 15.32
C GLN A 81 0.67 7.72 15.69
N GLU A 82 -0.06 6.83 15.00
CA GLU A 82 -1.46 6.54 15.33
C GLU A 82 -1.58 5.91 16.72
N ALA A 83 -0.66 5.02 17.10
CA ALA A 83 -0.64 4.42 18.43
C ALA A 83 -0.38 5.46 19.54
N GLU A 84 0.57 6.38 19.35
CA GLU A 84 0.82 7.48 20.29
C GLU A 84 -0.39 8.42 20.41
N MET A 85 -0.99 8.81 19.27
CA MET A 85 -2.19 9.65 19.27
C MET A 85 -3.35 8.98 20.02
N ARG A 86 -3.57 7.67 19.80
CA ARG A 86 -4.60 6.91 20.51
C ARG A 86 -4.35 6.85 22.02
N GLN A 87 -3.10 6.71 22.46
CA GLN A 87 -2.77 6.76 23.89
C GLN A 87 -3.01 8.14 24.50
N ALA A 88 -2.67 9.21 23.79
CA ALA A 88 -2.90 10.58 24.26
C ALA A 88 -4.40 10.91 24.37
N LEU A 89 -5.21 10.44 23.42
CA LEU A 89 -6.66 10.58 23.45
C LEU A 89 -7.29 9.74 24.57
N ALA A 90 -6.88 8.48 24.74
CA ALA A 90 -7.40 7.62 25.80
C ALA A 90 -7.13 8.20 27.20
N GLN A 91 -5.93 8.75 27.45
CA GLN A 91 -5.64 9.46 28.70
C GLN A 91 -6.52 10.70 28.88
N SER A 92 -6.90 11.38 27.80
CA SER A 92 -7.76 12.57 27.85
C SER A 92 -9.22 12.21 28.11
N ASP A 93 -9.73 11.16 27.47
CA ASP A 93 -11.09 10.66 27.66
C ASP A 93 -11.30 10.10 29.06
N GLU A 94 -10.33 9.37 29.62
CA GLU A 94 -10.40 8.91 31.02
C GLU A 94 -10.45 10.09 32.02
N VAL A 95 -9.74 11.18 31.73
CA VAL A 95 -9.76 12.39 32.55
C VAL A 95 -11.03 13.22 32.32
N ALA A 96 -11.61 13.19 31.13
CA ALA A 96 -12.88 13.86 30.80
C ALA A 96 -14.08 13.16 31.47
N VAL A 97 -14.15 11.82 31.39
CA VAL A 97 -15.22 11.03 32.02
C VAL A 97 -15.21 11.15 33.55
N ARG A 98 -14.05 11.37 34.16
CA ARG A 98 -13.95 11.65 35.61
C ARG A 98 -14.48 13.04 36.01
N ARG A 99 -14.56 14.02 35.09
CA ARG A 99 -15.12 15.36 35.37
C ARG A 99 -16.61 15.49 35.07
N GLU A 100 -17.15 14.75 34.11
CA GLU A 100 -18.59 14.79 33.79
C GLU A 100 -19.44 13.87 34.70
N GLY A 101 -18.81 13.09 35.57
CA GLY A 101 -19.46 12.14 36.48
C GLY A 101 -19.72 12.64 37.91
N ASP A 102 -19.52 13.94 38.21
CA ASP A 102 -19.88 14.59 39.49
C ASP A 102 -21.09 15.51 39.35
#